data_AF-A0A6A4VRY2-F1
#
_entry.id   AF-A0A6A4VRY2-F1
#
_cell.length_a   1.000
_cell.length_b   1.000
_cell.length_c   1.000
_cell.angle_alpha   90.00
_cell.angle_beta   90.00
_cell.angle_gamma   90.00
#
_symmetry.space_group_name_H-M   'P 1'
#
loop_
_entity.id
_entity.type
_entity.pdbx_description
1 polymer ?
#
loop_
_entity_poly.entity_id
_entity_poly.type
_entity_poly.pdbx_seq_one_letter_code
_entity_poly.pdbx_strand_id
1 'polypeptide(L)'
;MLGYDPALAAQLVHGFRYGFPLGSAEVPSACQRSLGGFQAMCRDLAIPLRRDKTVAPCRSLTFLGVVLDLERGELRLPADKLARARAGLTSLLARRKAPLRMVFKELRPSAAATPTSWDWPACGTLSPFTS
;
A
#
# COMPACT_ATOMS: atom_id res chain seq x y z
N MET A 1 11.80 -37.47 -10.99
CA MET A 1 11.73 -36.54 -9.85
C MET A 1 11.97 -35.14 -10.38
N LEU A 2 10.94 -34.30 -10.54
CA LEU A 2 11.18 -32.89 -10.86
C LEU A 2 11.90 -32.26 -9.66
N GLY A 3 13.11 -31.78 -9.91
CA GLY A 3 14.05 -31.36 -8.88
C GLY A 3 13.62 -30.09 -8.18
N TYR A 4 13.76 -30.10 -6.86
CA TYR A 4 13.79 -28.90 -6.04
C TYR A 4 14.97 -28.02 -6.51
N ASP A 5 14.67 -26.80 -6.97
CA ASP A 5 15.67 -25.78 -7.28
C ASP A 5 15.72 -24.76 -6.13
N PRO A 6 16.79 -24.77 -5.31
CA PRO A 6 16.92 -23.86 -4.17
C PRO A 6 17.03 -22.38 -4.60
N ALA A 7 17.54 -22.09 -5.79
CA ALA A 7 17.66 -20.71 -6.29
C ALA A 7 16.29 -20.15 -6.66
N LEU A 8 15.46 -20.95 -7.34
CA LEU A 8 14.08 -20.60 -7.65
C LEU A 8 13.26 -20.42 -6.36
N ALA A 9 13.43 -21.31 -5.38
CA ALA A 9 12.78 -21.18 -4.09
C ALA A 9 13.18 -19.88 -3.37
N ALA A 10 14.47 -19.52 -3.37
CA ALA A 10 14.95 -18.27 -2.80
C ALA A 10 14.38 -17.03 -3.51
N GLN A 11 14.28 -17.05 -4.85
CA GLN A 11 13.65 -15.99 -5.63
C GLN A 11 12.16 -15.83 -5.29
N LEU A 12 11.42 -16.93 -5.13
CA LEU A 12 10.03 -16.90 -4.71
C LEU A 12 9.89 -16.31 -3.31
N VAL A 13 10.67 -16.78 -2.34
CA VAL A 13 10.67 -16.25 -0.97
C VAL A 13 10.99 -14.76 -0.95
N HIS A 14 12.00 -14.33 -1.70
CA HIS A 14 12.34 -12.92 -1.84
C HIS A 14 11.19 -12.12 -2.45
N GLY A 15 10.58 -12.63 -3.53
CA GLY A 15 9.44 -11.99 -4.20
C GLY A 15 8.22 -11.83 -3.29
N PHE A 16 7.90 -12.83 -2.46
CA PHE A 16 6.80 -12.73 -1.49
C PHE A 16 7.12 -11.76 -0.34
N ARG A 17 8.39 -11.61 0.05
CA ARG A 17 8.81 -10.75 1.16
C ARG A 17 9.02 -9.30 0.76
N TYR A 18 9.57 -9.06 -0.43
CA TYR A 18 10.01 -7.74 -0.90
C TYR A 18 9.27 -7.26 -2.16
N GLY A 19 8.40 -8.10 -2.73
CA GLY A 19 7.70 -7.82 -3.97
C GLY A 19 8.40 -8.43 -5.19
N PHE A 20 7.61 -8.73 -6.22
CA PHE A 20 8.11 -9.14 -7.53
C PHE A 20 8.29 -7.90 -8.42
N PRO A 21 9.39 -7.79 -9.17
CA PRO A 21 9.51 -6.78 -10.21
C PRO A 21 8.52 -7.12 -11.35
N LEU A 22 7.33 -6.52 -11.30
CA LEU A 22 6.28 -6.74 -12.30
C LEU A 22 6.29 -5.61 -13.34
N GLY A 23 6.81 -5.90 -14.53
CA GLY A 23 6.83 -4.98 -15.66
C GLY A 23 8.18 -4.35 -15.95
N SER A 24 8.22 -3.48 -16.96
CA SER A 24 9.38 -2.71 -17.39
C SER A 24 8.92 -1.33 -17.86
N ALA A 25 9.75 -0.31 -17.64
CA ALA A 25 9.50 1.05 -18.13
C ALA A 25 9.46 1.12 -19.67
N GLU A 26 10.16 0.20 -20.34
CA GLU A 26 10.34 0.21 -21.79
C GLU A 26 9.16 -0.44 -22.54
N VAL A 27 8.45 -1.35 -21.87
CA VAL A 27 7.39 -2.16 -22.51
C VAL A 27 6.12 -2.10 -21.67
N PRO A 28 5.14 -1.26 -22.05
CA PRO A 28 3.89 -1.09 -21.29
C PRO A 28 3.11 -2.41 -21.09
N SER A 29 3.18 -3.31 -22.07
CA SER A 29 2.53 -4.62 -22.03
C SER A 29 3.27 -5.64 -21.14
N ALA A 30 4.51 -5.36 -20.71
CA ALA A 30 5.27 -6.26 -19.85
C ALA A 30 4.63 -6.37 -18.46
N CYS A 31 4.13 -5.28 -17.89
CA CYS A 31 3.47 -5.32 -16.59
C CYS A 31 2.23 -6.24 -16.61
N GLN A 32 1.42 -6.15 -17.67
CA GLN A 32 0.25 -7.01 -17.86
C GLN A 32 0.64 -8.49 -18.00
N ARG A 33 1.70 -8.80 -18.77
CA ARG A 33 2.20 -10.17 -18.91
C ARG A 33 2.73 -10.71 -17.58
N SER A 34 3.52 -9.91 -16.86
CA SER A 34 4.05 -10.29 -15.54
C SER A 34 2.93 -10.53 -14.54
N LEU A 35 1.89 -9.68 -14.50
CA LEU A 35 0.72 -9.89 -13.65
C LEU A 35 -0.01 -11.18 -14.01
N GLY A 36 -0.20 -11.47 -15.29
CA GLY A 36 -0.82 -12.71 -15.76
C GLY A 36 -0.03 -13.96 -15.34
N GLY A 37 1.29 -13.92 -15.48
CA GLY A 37 2.18 -14.99 -15.02
C GLY A 37 2.12 -15.18 -13.50
N PHE A 38 2.13 -14.10 -12.73
CA PHE A 38 2.00 -14.13 -11.27
C PHE A 38 0.65 -14.73 -10.83
N GLN A 39 -0.45 -14.34 -11.48
CA GLN A 39 -1.77 -14.92 -11.21
C GLN A 39 -1.84 -16.41 -11.52
N ALA A 40 -1.23 -16.85 -12.63
CA ALA A 40 -1.13 -18.26 -12.99
C ALA A 40 -0.34 -19.05 -11.94
N MET A 41 0.82 -18.55 -11.54
CA MET A 41 1.64 -19.15 -10.49
C MET A 41 0.86 -19.26 -9.16
N CYS A 42 0.19 -18.20 -8.72
CA CYS A 42 -0.62 -18.25 -7.50
C CYS A 42 -1.74 -19.28 -7.58
N ARG A 43 -2.40 -19.42 -8.73
CA ARG A 43 -3.42 -20.45 -8.95
C ARG A 43 -2.83 -21.86 -8.84
N ASP A 44 -1.69 -22.08 -9.48
CA ASP A 44 -1.03 -23.40 -9.49
C ASP A 44 -0.49 -23.77 -8.08
N LEU A 45 -0.13 -22.78 -7.27
CA LEU A 45 0.26 -22.92 -5.86
C LEU A 45 -0.92 -22.89 -4.87
N ALA A 46 -2.17 -22.80 -5.35
CA ALA A 46 -3.38 -22.64 -4.53
C ALA A 46 -3.35 -21.44 -3.55
N ILE A 47 -2.64 -20.36 -3.91
CA ILE A 47 -2.56 -19.11 -3.15
C ILE A 47 -3.74 -18.20 -3.55
N PRO A 48 -4.65 -17.83 -2.63
CA PRO A 48 -5.81 -17.02 -2.97
C PRO A 48 -5.43 -15.55 -3.19
N LEU A 49 -5.63 -15.06 -4.42
CA LEU A 49 -5.51 -13.64 -4.76
C LEU A 49 -6.88 -12.94 -4.62
N ARG A 50 -6.92 -11.92 -3.76
CA ARG A 50 -8.06 -11.00 -3.63
C ARG A 50 -8.11 -10.08 -4.85
N ARG A 51 -9.07 -10.31 -5.75
CA ARG A 51 -9.27 -9.49 -6.96
C ARG A 51 -9.56 -8.02 -6.62
N ASP A 52 -10.25 -7.78 -5.51
CA ASP A 52 -10.56 -6.46 -4.96
C ASP A 52 -9.32 -5.68 -4.50
N LYS A 53 -8.21 -6.38 -4.19
CA LYS A 53 -6.94 -5.76 -3.80
C LYS A 53 -5.89 -5.78 -4.90
N THR A 54 -6.10 -6.61 -5.93
CA THR A 54 -5.16 -6.75 -7.03
C THR A 54 -5.53 -5.74 -8.10
N VAL A 55 -4.69 -4.71 -8.24
CA VAL A 55 -4.88 -3.67 -9.24
C VAL A 55 -4.18 -4.08 -10.53
N ALA A 56 -4.88 -3.95 -11.65
CA ALA A 56 -4.28 -4.11 -12.97
C ALA A 56 -3.21 -3.03 -13.22
N PRO A 57 -2.33 -3.17 -14.22
CA PRO A 57 -1.40 -2.13 -14.60
C PRO A 57 -2.14 -0.80 -14.82
N CYS A 58 -1.72 0.22 -14.07
CA CYS A 58 -2.36 1.53 -14.08
C CYS A 58 -1.29 2.63 -13.91
N ARG A 59 -1.65 3.85 -14.31
CA ARG A 59 -0.76 5.02 -14.19
C ARG A 59 -0.97 5.81 -12.90
N SER A 60 -2.01 5.48 -12.13
CA SER A 60 -2.27 6.07 -10.83
C SER A 60 -2.70 5.00 -9.84
N LEU A 61 -1.99 4.89 -8.72
CA LEU A 61 -2.20 3.85 -7.72
C LEU A 61 -2.20 4.44 -6.32
N THR A 62 -3.22 4.14 -5.52
CA THR A 62 -3.21 4.46 -4.09
C THR A 62 -2.44 3.38 -3.34
N PHE A 63 -1.29 3.74 -2.76
CA PHE A 63 -0.44 2.84 -1.98
C PHE A 63 -0.07 3.49 -0.65
N LEU A 64 -0.22 2.75 0.46
CA LEU A 64 0.00 3.25 1.83
C LEU A 64 -0.73 4.57 2.13
N GLY A 65 -1.86 4.80 1.47
CA GLY A 65 -2.70 5.97 1.68
C GLY A 65 -2.19 7.27 1.03
N VAL A 66 -1.20 7.19 0.15
CA VAL A 66 -0.84 8.24 -0.80
C VAL A 66 -1.12 7.73 -2.22
N VAL A 67 -1.34 8.64 -3.15
CA VAL A 67 -1.48 8.29 -4.56
C VAL A 67 -0.15 8.49 -5.25
N LEU A 68 0.33 7.42 -5.87
CA LEU A 68 1.40 7.42 -6.85
C LEU A 68 0.80 7.85 -8.19
N ASP A 69 1.26 8.96 -8.74
CA ASP A 69 0.83 9.49 -10.02
C ASP A 69 1.99 9.44 -11.02
N LEU A 70 1.97 8.43 -11.90
CA LEU A 70 3.02 8.21 -12.90
C LEU A 70 2.80 9.07 -14.17
N GLU A 71 1.64 9.71 -14.33
CA GLU A 71 1.45 10.70 -15.40
C GLU A 71 2.15 12.00 -15.06
N ARG A 72 2.05 12.41 -13.79
CA ARG A 72 2.63 13.65 -13.30
C ARG A 72 4.01 13.46 -12.67
N GLY A 73 4.38 12.23 -12.34
CA GLY A 73 5.64 11.93 -11.64
C GLY A 73 5.63 12.41 -10.19
N GLU A 74 4.46 12.39 -9.54
CA GLU A 74 4.25 13.00 -8.22
C GLU A 74 3.62 12.01 -7.23
N LEU A 75 3.90 12.24 -5.94
CA LEU A 75 3.16 11.65 -4.83
C LEU A 75 2.13 12.66 -4.32
N ARG A 76 0.85 12.30 -4.37
CA ARG A 76 -0.25 13.18 -3.93
C ARG A 76 -1.05 12.58 -2.79
N LEU A 77 -1.52 13.43 -1.88
CA LEU A 77 -2.52 13.01 -0.90
C LEU A 77 -3.89 12.85 -1.60
N PRO A 78 -4.64 11.77 -1.31
CA PRO A 78 -6.04 11.64 -1.71
C PRO A 78 -6.89 12.86 -1.33
N ALA A 79 -7.86 13.20 -2.18
CA ALA A 79 -8.71 14.39 -2.01
C ALA A 79 -9.48 14.38 -0.69
N ASP A 80 -9.93 13.22 -0.24
CA ASP A 80 -10.63 13.06 1.04
C ASP A 80 -9.72 13.36 2.24
N LYS A 81 -8.44 12.98 2.17
CA LYS A 81 -7.44 13.30 3.20
C LYS A 81 -7.13 14.79 3.23
N LEU A 82 -6.99 15.41 2.06
CA LEU A 82 -6.80 16.86 1.94
C LEU A 82 -7.99 17.64 2.47
N ALA A 83 -9.22 17.24 2.13
CA ALA A 83 -10.44 17.87 2.62
C ALA A 83 -10.55 17.82 4.14
N ARG A 84 -10.26 16.66 4.75
CA ARG A 84 -10.26 16.51 6.21
C ARG A 84 -9.19 17.36 6.88
N ALA A 85 -7.96 17.34 6.37
CA ALA A 85 -6.87 18.17 6.90
C ALA A 85 -7.23 19.66 6.85
N ARG A 86 -7.81 20.11 5.73
CA ARG A 86 -8.28 21.49 5.57
C ARG A 86 -9.37 21.83 6.58
N ALA A 87 -10.37 20.96 6.77
CA ALA A 87 -11.42 21.16 7.77
C ALA A 87 -10.86 21.25 9.20
N GLY A 88 -9.94 20.36 9.57
CA GLY A 88 -9.25 20.40 10.87
C GLY A 88 -8.47 21.70 11.07
N LEU A 89 -7.73 22.15 10.05
CA LEU A 89 -7.02 23.43 10.09
C LEU A 89 -7.98 24.62 10.24
N THR A 90 -9.09 24.65 9.49
CA THR A 90 -10.09 25.71 9.60
C THR A 90 -10.72 25.75 11.00
N SER A 91 -11.02 24.58 11.59
CA SER A 91 -11.53 24.47 12.97
C SER A 91 -10.54 25.00 14.01
N LEU A 92 -9.24 24.72 13.83
CA LEU A 92 -8.19 25.21 14.72
C LEU A 92 -7.96 26.72 14.59
N LEU A 93 -7.97 27.25 13.37
CA LEU A 93 -7.79 28.68 13.09
C LEU A 93 -8.95 29.54 13.63
N ALA A 94 -10.16 28.98 13.74
CA ALA A 94 -11.31 29.66 14.34
C ALA A 94 -11.16 29.88 15.87
N ARG A 95 -10.13 29.31 16.52
CA ARG A 95 -9.95 29.36 17.97
C ARG A 95 -8.82 30.30 18.36
N ARG A 96 -9.03 31.08 19.43
CA ARG A 96 -7.99 31.96 20.01
C ARG A 96 -6.83 31.19 20.65
N LYS A 97 -7.08 29.98 21.18
CA LYS A 97 -6.06 29.09 21.76
C LYS A 97 -6.41 27.64 21.41
N ALA A 98 -5.40 26.85 21.02
CA ALA A 98 -5.54 25.42 20.78
C ALA A 98 -4.40 24.68 21.50
N PRO A 99 -4.69 23.85 22.53
CA PRO A 99 -3.64 23.06 23.18
C PRO A 99 -3.13 21.98 22.21
N LEU A 100 -1.86 21.62 22.32
CA LEU A 100 -1.18 20.69 21.40
C LEU A 100 -1.92 19.35 21.23
N ARG A 101 -2.46 18.79 22.33
CA ARG A 101 -3.29 17.56 22.31
C ARG A 101 -4.50 17.65 21.37
N MET A 102 -5.07 18.84 21.26
CA MET A 102 -6.22 19.11 20.40
C MET A 102 -5.78 19.22 18.94
N VAL A 103 -4.69 19.93 18.68
CA VAL A 103 -4.11 20.02 17.33
C VAL A 103 -3.83 18.62 16.77
N PHE A 104 -3.23 17.75 17.58
CA PHE A 104 -3.00 16.35 17.19
C PHE A 104 -4.29 15.57 16.99
N LYS A 105 -5.34 15.82 17.78
CA LYS A 105 -6.64 15.16 17.61
C LYS A 105 -7.33 15.57 16.31
N GLU A 106 -7.34 16.86 16.00
CA GLU A 106 -8.01 17.43 14.82
C GLU A 106 -7.27 17.11 13.51
N LEU A 107 -5.93 17.07 13.54
CA LEU A 107 -5.10 16.79 12.37
C LEU A 107 -4.69 15.32 12.26
N ARG A 108 -5.16 14.45 13.18
CA ARG A 108 -4.79 13.03 13.14
C ARG A 108 -5.21 12.44 11.78
N PRO A 109 -4.29 11.84 11.01
CA PRO A 109 -4.69 11.13 9.80
C PRO A 109 -5.63 10.00 10.19
N SER A 110 -6.90 10.14 9.79
CA SER A 110 -7.94 9.16 10.10
C SER A 110 -7.68 7.86 9.36
N ALA A 111 -7.68 6.76 10.10
CA ALA A 111 -7.72 5.39 9.57
C ALA A 111 -9.12 4.99 9.07
N ALA A 112 -10.12 5.89 9.15
CA ALA A 112 -11.54 5.58 8.95
C ALA A 112 -12.06 5.78 7.51
N ALA A 113 -11.20 5.98 6.51
CA ALA A 113 -11.60 5.57 5.16
C ALA A 113 -11.69 4.04 5.21
N THR A 114 -12.79 3.43 4.73
CA THR A 114 -13.03 1.98 4.71
C THR A 114 -11.70 1.23 4.71
N PRO A 115 -11.40 0.42 5.74
CA PRO A 115 -10.10 -0.21 5.83
C PRO A 115 -9.89 -0.88 4.48
N THR A 116 -8.83 -0.51 3.77
CA THR A 116 -8.36 -1.31 2.65
C THR A 116 -7.83 -2.60 3.26
N SER A 117 -8.65 -3.42 3.93
CA SER A 117 -8.38 -4.76 4.45
C SER A 117 -7.09 -5.01 5.25
N TRP A 118 -6.35 -3.97 5.59
CA TRP A 118 -5.11 -4.00 6.33
C TRP A 118 -5.42 -3.40 7.69
N ASP A 119 -6.27 -4.10 8.44
CA ASP A 119 -6.43 -3.88 9.87
C ASP A 119 -5.10 -4.22 10.53
N TRP A 120 -4.24 -3.21 10.70
CA TRP A 120 -3.14 -3.31 11.65
C TRP A 120 -3.78 -3.37 13.04
N PRO A 121 -3.57 -4.43 13.84
CA PRO A 121 -4.00 -4.38 15.23
C PRO A 121 -3.38 -3.13 15.86
N ALA A 122 -4.17 -2.44 16.72
CA ALA A 122 -3.69 -1.33 17.52
C ALA A 122 -2.28 -1.67 18.00
N CYS A 123 -1.31 -0.80 17.71
CA CYS A 123 0.12 -1.00 17.95
C CYS A 123 0.32 -1.48 19.39
N GLY A 124 0.25 -2.80 19.59
CA GLY A 124 0.63 -3.45 20.82
C GLY A 124 2.11 -3.19 20.91
N THR A 125 2.53 -2.60 22.02
CA THR A 125 3.92 -2.45 22.43
C THR A 125 4.75 -3.58 21.84
N LEU A 126 5.58 -3.25 20.85
CA LEU A 126 6.57 -4.15 20.30
C LEU A 126 7.34 -4.69 21.50
N SER A 127 7.15 -5.97 21.82
CA SER A 127 7.95 -6.64 22.83
C SER A 127 9.41 -6.48 22.43
N PRO A 128 10.30 -6.09 23.36
CA PRO A 128 11.71 -5.93 23.04
C PRO A 128 12.24 -7.24 22.47
N PHE A 129 12.95 -7.12 21.35
CA PHE A 129 13.67 -8.21 20.71
C PHE A 129 14.70 -8.74 21.73
N THR A 130 14.43 -9.88 22.34
CA THR A 130 15.46 -10.62 23.06
C THR A 130 16.22 -11.44 22.03
N SER A 131 17.51 -11.09 21.83
CA SER A 131 18.48 -11.89 21.08
C SER A 131 18.61 -13.31 21.62
#